data_AF-A0A1V9UIK9-F1
#
_entry.id   AF-A0A1V9UIK9-F1
#
_cell.length_a   1.000
_cell.length_b   1.000
_cell.length_c   1.000
_cell.angle_alpha   90.00
_cell.angle_beta   90.00
_cell.angle_gamma   90.00
#
_symmetry.space_group_name_H-M   'P 1'
#
loop_
_entity.id
_entity.type
_entity.pdbx_description
1 polymer ?
#
loop_
_entity_poly.entity_id
_entity_poly.type
_entity_poly.pdbx_seq_one_letter_code
_entity_poly.pdbx_strand_id
1 'polypeptide(L)'
;MTLDKLAELAVALEFDLAAFVVLCVSMQRGISPGAVIESTTTLIDGFSAAGGLELMRKALSDGEIVKRPRGKPRNDLVIAEIQRLKAEGKTQSEAGRVLGIPRSTVQKHWQS
;
A
#
# COMPACT_ATOMS: atom_id res chain seq x y z
N MET A 1 -13.04 -9.10 -12.67
CA MET A 1 -12.59 -8.24 -13.79
C MET A 1 -11.10 -8.00 -13.66
N THR A 2 -10.36 -8.03 -14.77
CA THR A 2 -8.97 -7.56 -14.84
C THR A 2 -8.93 -6.16 -15.44
N LEU A 3 -7.80 -5.46 -15.32
CA LEU A 3 -7.62 -4.16 -15.96
C LEU A 3 -7.72 -4.26 -17.48
N ASP A 4 -7.18 -5.33 -18.08
CA ASP A 4 -7.25 -5.57 -19.53
C ASP A 4 -8.69 -5.68 -20.03
N LYS A 5 -9.53 -6.44 -19.31
CA LYS A 5 -10.95 -6.57 -19.66
C LYS A 5 -11.70 -5.25 -19.55
N LEU A 6 -11.29 -4.38 -18.62
CA LEU A 6 -11.88 -3.04 -18.48
C LEU A 6 -11.41 -2.11 -19.62
N ALA A 7 -10.14 -2.24 -20.04
CA ALA A 7 -9.59 -1.52 -21.19
C ALA A 7 -10.29 -1.93 -22.49
N GLU A 8 -10.49 -3.22 -22.73
CA GLU A 8 -11.25 -3.74 -23.88
C GLU A 8 -12.66 -3.16 -23.94
N LEU A 9 -13.35 -3.07 -22.79
CA LEU A 9 -14.69 -2.47 -22.71
C LEU A 9 -14.66 -0.96 -23.01
N ALA A 10 -13.68 -0.22 -22.50
CA ALA A 10 -13.55 1.20 -22.78
C ALA A 10 -13.34 1.44 -24.29
N VAL A 11 -12.45 0.66 -24.93
CA VAL A 11 -12.21 0.72 -26.38
C VAL A 11 -13.47 0.37 -27.17
N ALA A 12 -14.18 -0.70 -26.78
CA ALA A 12 -15.42 -1.11 -27.45
C ALA A 12 -16.53 -0.05 -27.37
N LEU A 13 -16.48 0.82 -26.35
CA LEU A 13 -17.41 1.93 -26.17
C LEU A 13 -16.85 3.26 -26.71
N GLU A 14 -15.70 3.24 -27.38
CA GLU A 14 -15.01 4.42 -27.94
C GLU A 14 -14.63 5.47 -26.87
N PHE A 15 -14.37 5.02 -25.65
CA PHE A 15 -13.86 5.85 -24.57
C PHE A 15 -12.37 5.59 -24.32
N ASP A 16 -11.66 6.66 -23.93
CA ASP A 16 -10.43 6.51 -23.16
C ASP A 16 -10.73 5.78 -21.84
N LEU A 17 -9.84 4.89 -21.41
CA LEU A 17 -10.03 4.08 -20.20
C LEU A 17 -10.19 4.95 -18.94
N ALA A 18 -9.38 6.01 -18.80
CA ALA A 18 -9.48 6.88 -17.64
C ALA A 18 -10.80 7.66 -17.66
N ALA A 19 -11.22 8.15 -18.82
CA ALA A 19 -12.52 8.80 -18.99
C ALA A 19 -13.68 7.84 -18.64
N PHE A 20 -13.63 6.60 -19.13
CA PHE A 20 -14.64 5.58 -18.84
C PHE A 20 -14.73 5.27 -17.34
N VAL A 21 -13.59 5.11 -16.66
CA VAL A 21 -13.53 4.87 -15.22
C VAL A 21 -14.10 6.05 -14.44
N VAL A 22 -13.75 7.29 -14.82
CA VAL A 22 -14.29 8.50 -14.17
C VAL A 22 -15.82 8.54 -14.29
N LEU A 23 -16.38 8.23 -15.46
CA LEU A 23 -17.83 8.19 -15.68
C LEU A 23 -18.49 7.10 -14.82
N CYS A 24 -17.91 5.90 -14.77
CA CYS A 24 -18.42 4.80 -13.93
C CYS A 24 -18.45 5.18 -12.44
N VAL A 25 -17.36 5.77 -11.95
CA VAL A 25 -17.24 6.20 -10.55
C VAL A 25 -18.21 7.34 -10.24
N SER A 26 -18.36 8.29 -11.16
CA SER A 26 -19.32 9.40 -11.07
C SER A 26 -20.75 8.87 -10.93
N MET A 27 -21.16 7.95 -11.81
CA MET A 27 -22.48 7.31 -11.76
C MET A 27 -22.68 6.51 -10.47
N GLN A 28 -21.68 5.73 -10.04
CA GLN A 28 -21.77 4.92 -8.83
C GLN A 28 -21.91 5.77 -7.56
N ARG A 29 -21.24 6.92 -7.50
CA ARG A 29 -21.21 7.81 -6.33
C ARG A 29 -22.28 8.91 -6.37
N GLY A 30 -22.96 9.09 -7.50
CA GLY A 30 -23.94 10.16 -7.69
C GLY A 30 -23.33 11.57 -7.65
N ILE A 31 -22.06 11.72 -8.04
CA ILE A 31 -21.35 13.00 -8.09
C ILE A 31 -20.94 13.32 -9.52
N SER A 32 -20.64 14.59 -9.82
CA SER A 32 -20.23 14.98 -11.17
C SER A 32 -18.87 14.37 -11.56
N PRO A 33 -18.62 14.10 -12.86
CA PRO A 33 -17.32 13.65 -13.34
C PRO A 33 -16.18 14.61 -12.94
N GLY A 34 -16.45 15.93 -12.94
CA GLY A 34 -15.49 16.94 -12.50
C GLY A 34 -15.06 16.78 -11.03
N ALA A 35 -16.01 16.48 -10.14
CA ALA A 35 -15.70 16.23 -8.72
C ALA A 35 -14.87 14.94 -8.53
N VAL A 36 -15.10 13.91 -9.35
CA VAL A 36 -14.25 12.70 -9.36
C VAL A 36 -12.82 13.06 -9.76
N ILE A 37 -12.66 13.85 -10.83
CA ILE A 37 -11.34 14.29 -11.32
C ILE A 37 -10.61 15.08 -10.24
N GLU A 38 -11.23 16.10 -9.66
CA GLU A 38 -10.62 16.95 -8.61
C GLU A 38 -10.15 16.14 -7.39
N SER A 39 -11.01 15.24 -6.90
CA SER A 39 -10.65 14.35 -5.78
C SER A 39 -9.51 13.39 -6.16
N THR A 40 -9.49 12.91 -7.41
CA THR A 40 -8.44 12.00 -7.91
C THR A 40 -7.11 12.72 -8.03
N THR A 41 -7.09 13.95 -8.54
CA THR A 41 -5.88 14.80 -8.59
C THR A 41 -5.33 15.01 -7.19
N THR A 42 -6.17 15.39 -6.23
CA THR A 42 -5.75 15.59 -4.83
C THR A 42 -5.11 14.34 -4.24
N LEU A 43 -5.67 13.16 -4.50
CA LEU A 43 -5.14 11.88 -4.04
C LEU A 43 -3.81 11.53 -4.71
N ILE A 44 -3.67 11.76 -6.01
CA ILE A 44 -2.43 11.53 -6.77
C ILE A 44 -1.32 12.46 -6.26
N ASP A 45 -1.63 13.74 -6.04
CA ASP A 45 -0.67 14.72 -5.53
C ASP A 45 -0.18 14.35 -4.13
N GLY A 46 -1.11 14.00 -3.23
CA GLY A 46 -0.78 13.54 -1.89
C GLY A 46 0.06 12.25 -1.90
N PHE A 47 -0.31 11.30 -2.77
CA PHE A 47 0.45 10.06 -2.95
C PHE A 47 1.86 10.33 -3.49
N SER A 48 1.99 11.24 -4.46
CA SER A 48 3.27 11.62 -5.06
C SER A 48 4.17 12.35 -4.07
N ALA A 49 3.62 13.31 -3.31
CA ALA A 49 4.33 14.04 -2.26
C ALA A 49 4.84 13.11 -1.14
N ALA A 50 4.14 12.01 -0.86
CA ALA A 50 4.58 10.97 0.07
C ALA A 50 5.64 10.01 -0.52
N GLY A 51 6.14 10.26 -1.73
CA GLY A 51 7.09 9.39 -2.43
C GLY A 51 6.46 8.12 -3.02
N GLY A 52 5.13 8.08 -3.14
CA GLY A 52 4.37 6.92 -3.60
C GLY A 52 4.72 6.47 -5.01
N LEU A 53 5.07 7.40 -5.90
CA LEU A 53 5.49 7.07 -7.27
C LEU A 53 6.77 6.23 -7.28
N GLU A 54 7.73 6.54 -6.39
CA GLU A 54 8.96 5.74 -6.29
C GLU A 54 8.73 4.39 -5.64
N LEU A 55 7.76 4.29 -4.73
CA LEU A 55 7.32 3.00 -4.18
C LEU A 55 6.65 2.15 -5.26
N MET A 56 5.80 2.74 -6.11
CA MET A 56 5.18 2.04 -7.24
C MET A 56 6.23 1.57 -8.23
N ARG A 57 7.18 2.43 -8.61
CA ARG A 57 8.26 2.08 -9.54
C ARG A 57 9.13 0.94 -9.01
N LYS A 58 9.41 0.90 -7.71
CA LYS A 58 10.12 -0.23 -7.07
C LYS A 58 9.30 -1.52 -7.06
N ALA A 59 7.98 -1.42 -6.90
CA ALA A 59 7.06 -2.55 -6.92
C ALA A 59 6.83 -3.10 -8.34
N LEU A 60 7.06 -2.28 -9.37
CA LEU A 60 6.93 -2.56 -10.81
C LEU A 60 8.34 -2.63 -11.43
N SER A 61 9.07 -3.72 -11.21
CA SER A 61 10.33 -3.97 -11.93
C SER A 61 10.06 -4.87 -13.13
N ASP A 62 10.51 -4.47 -14.32
CA ASP A 62 10.35 -5.19 -15.60
C ASP A 62 8.91 -5.59 -15.96
N GLY A 63 7.95 -4.71 -15.72
CA GLY A 63 6.55 -4.93 -16.15
C GLY A 63 5.79 -5.98 -15.32
N GLU A 64 6.44 -6.58 -14.32
CA GLU A 64 5.80 -7.46 -13.35
C GLU A 64 5.70 -6.77 -11.99
N ILE A 65 4.56 -6.97 -11.30
CA ILE A 65 4.49 -6.69 -9.87
C ILE A 65 5.48 -7.65 -9.22
N VAL A 66 6.55 -7.14 -8.61
CA VAL A 66 7.50 -7.96 -7.88
C VAL A 66 6.71 -8.82 -6.90
N LYS A 67 6.64 -10.12 -7.19
CA LYS A 67 5.90 -11.09 -6.38
C LYS A 67 6.46 -11.01 -4.97
N ARG A 68 5.71 -10.41 -4.05
CA ARG A 68 6.09 -10.31 -2.64
C ARG A 68 6.45 -11.72 -2.18
N PRO A 69 7.67 -11.98 -1.65
CA PRO A 69 8.05 -13.32 -1.24
C PRO A 69 6.99 -13.86 -0.29
N ARG A 70 6.54 -15.10 -0.52
CA ARG A 70 5.52 -15.75 0.30
C ARG A 70 6.06 -15.88 1.72
N GLY A 71 5.56 -15.01 2.59
CA GLY A 71 5.87 -14.96 4.01
C GLY A 71 5.11 -13.79 4.63
N LYS A 72 4.60 -13.98 5.85
CA LYS A 72 4.00 -12.88 6.64
C LYS A 72 4.97 -11.70 6.61
N PRO A 73 4.55 -10.47 6.22
CA PRO A 73 5.47 -9.35 6.07
C PRO A 73 6.29 -9.24 7.36
N ARG A 74 7.61 -9.41 7.21
CA ARG A 74 8.56 -9.15 8.28
C ARG A 74 8.40 -7.66 8.55
N ASN A 75 7.77 -7.32 9.67
CA ASN A 75 7.58 -5.93 10.05
C ASN A 75 8.95 -5.43 10.54
N ASP A 76 9.82 -5.08 9.59
CA ASP A 76 11.23 -4.77 9.84
C ASP A 76 11.38 -3.59 10.80
N LEU A 77 10.41 -2.68 10.84
CA LEU A 77 10.33 -1.60 11.83
C LEU A 77 10.13 -2.15 13.25
N VAL A 78 9.18 -3.08 13.43
CA VAL A 78 8.95 -3.72 14.73
C VAL A 78 10.16 -4.54 15.17
N ILE A 79 10.84 -5.21 14.23
CA ILE A 79 12.05 -5.98 14.56
C ILE A 79 13.19 -5.04 14.94
N ALA A 80 13.44 -3.97 14.18
CA ALA A 80 14.47 -2.99 14.48
C ALA A 80 14.26 -2.39 15.87
N GLU A 81 13.01 -2.10 16.22
CA GLU A 81 12.66 -1.53 17.51
C GLU A 81 12.78 -2.54 18.67
N ILE A 82 12.44 -3.82 18.44
CA ILE A 82 12.72 -4.90 19.40
C ILE A 82 14.23 -5.02 19.66
N GLN A 83 15.06 -4.94 18.61
CA GLN A 83 16.51 -5.01 18.74
C GLN A 83 17.10 -3.78 19.44
N ARG A 84 16.54 -2.59 19.18
CA ARG A 84 16.90 -1.35 19.88
C ARG A 84 16.66 -1.47 21.38
N LEU A 85 15.47 -1.90 21.79
CA LEU A 85 15.13 -2.08 23.21
C LEU A 85 15.96 -3.18 23.88
N LYS A 86 16.31 -4.25 23.15
CA LYS A 86 17.24 -5.26 23.63
C LYS A 86 18.64 -4.70 23.85
N ALA A 87 19.15 -3.89 22.94
CA ALA A 87 20.44 -3.21 23.08
C ALA A 87 20.46 -2.22 24.26
N GLU A 88 19.31 -1.61 24.58
CA GLU A 88 19.08 -0.78 25.77
C GLU A 88 18.94 -1.60 27.07
N GLY A 89 19.12 -2.93 27.02
CA GLY A 89 19.09 -3.81 28.19
C GLY A 89 17.68 -4.17 28.69
N LYS A 90 16.62 -3.87 27.92
CA LYS A 90 15.25 -4.21 28.31
C LYS A 90 15.01 -5.71 28.23
N THR A 91 14.10 -6.19 29.08
CA THR A 91 13.57 -7.56 29.00
C THR A 91 12.49 -7.67 27.92
N GLN A 92 12.23 -8.89 27.44
CA GLN A 92 11.16 -9.16 26.47
C GLN A 92 9.77 -8.66 26.93
N SER A 93 9.53 -8.71 28.24
CA SER A 93 8.27 -8.25 28.83
C SER A 93 8.13 -6.73 28.76
N GLU A 94 9.22 -6.02 29.05
CA GLU A 94 9.26 -4.56 28.96
C GLU A 94 9.16 -4.10 27.50
N ALA A 95 9.88 -4.76 26.59
CA ALA A 95 9.79 -4.46 25.17
C ALA A 95 8.37 -4.68 24.62
N GLY A 96 7.69 -5.76 25.00
CA GLY A 96 6.28 -5.98 24.63
C GLY A 96 5.36 -4.88 25.15
N ARG A 97 5.57 -4.43 26.39
CA ARG A 97 4.81 -3.33 26.99
C ARG A 97 5.07 -1.99 26.29
N VAL A 98 6.32 -1.67 25.98
CA VAL A 98 6.72 -0.42 25.30
C VAL A 98 6.16 -0.37 23.87
N LEU A 99 6.16 -1.51 23.17
CA LEU A 99 5.74 -1.60 21.77
C LEU A 99 4.26 -1.93 21.57
N GLY A 100 3.52 -2.20 22.65
CA GLY A 100 2.11 -2.58 22.56
C GLY A 100 1.87 -3.89 21.80
N ILE A 101 2.86 -4.79 21.78
CA ILE A 101 2.76 -6.08 21.07
C ILE A 101 2.86 -7.26 22.05
N PRO A 102 2.22 -8.42 21.73
CA PRO A 102 2.30 -9.59 22.59
C PRO A 102 3.74 -10.05 22.82
N ARG A 103 4.05 -10.50 24.04
CA ARG A 103 5.37 -11.04 24.39
C ARG A 103 5.81 -12.17 23.44
N SER A 104 4.88 -13.00 22.96
CA SER A 104 5.15 -14.05 21.98
C SER A 104 5.68 -13.50 20.64
N THR A 105 5.22 -12.30 20.24
CA THR A 105 5.73 -11.59 19.06
C THR A 105 7.14 -11.07 19.30
N VAL A 106 7.40 -10.52 20.49
CA VAL A 106 8.76 -10.09 20.90
C VAL A 106 9.72 -11.26 20.91
N GLN A 107 9.35 -12.37 21.55
CA GLN A 107 10.16 -13.58 21.66
C GLN A 107 10.53 -14.14 20.28
N LYS A 108 9.58 -14.18 19.34
CA LYS A 108 9.82 -14.64 17.97
C LYS A 108 10.92 -13.84 17.26
N HIS A 109 11.10 -12.56 17.61
CA HIS A 109 12.04 -11.65 16.98
C HIS A 109 13.22 -11.26 17.89
N TRP A 110 13.38 -11.89 19.06
CA TRP A 110 14.40 -11.55 20.05
C TRP A 110 15.80 -12.12 19.74
N GLN A 111 15.84 -13.25 19.02
CA GLN A 111 17.07 -13.96 18.63
C GLN A 111 17.30 -13.95 17.12
N SER A 112 16.36 -13.42 16.34
CA SER A 112 16.60 -13.06 14.93
C SER A 112 17.53 -11.86 14.84
#